data_AF-A0A3B0UH57-F1
#
_entry.id   AF-A0A3B0UH57-F1
#
_cell.length_a   1.000
_cell.length_b   1.000
_cell.length_c   1.000
_cell.angle_alpha   90.00
_cell.angle_beta   90.00
_cell.angle_gamma   90.00
#
_symmetry.space_group_name_H-M   'P 1'
#
loop_
_entity.id
_entity.type
_entity.pdbx_description
1 polymer ?
#
loop_
_entity_poly.entity_id
_entity_poly.type
_entity_poly.pdbx_seq_one_letter_code
_entity_poly.pdbx_strand_id
1 'polypeptide(L)' 'MNKLFSFMAGALCGALVGGVTALLLTPSSGNELREEVTVRWEAAMQEAQEARAKTRTQLEAEFESMKG' A
#
# COMPACT_ATOMS: atom_id res chain seq x y z
N MET A 1 -28.36 29.53 17.92
CA MET A 1 -28.62 28.56 16.83
C MET A 1 -27.93 28.96 15.52
N ASN A 2 -27.91 30.24 15.14
CA ASN A 2 -27.38 30.69 13.83
C ASN A 2 -25.88 30.42 13.61
N LYS A 3 -25.06 30.43 14.66
CA LYS A 3 -23.62 30.12 14.57
C LYS A 3 -23.34 28.65 14.24
N LEU A 4 -24.17 27.75 14.77
CA LEU A 4 -24.03 26.32 14.49
C LEU A 4 -24.43 26.02 13.04
N PHE A 5 -25.47 26.70 12.56
CA PHE A 5 -25.90 26.62 11.16
C PHE A 5 -24.84 27.16 10.19
N SER A 6 -24.22 28.31 10.48
CA SER A 6 -23.13 28.84 9.65
C SER A 6 -21.90 27.93 9.65
N PHE A 7 -21.60 27.30 10.79
CA PHE A 7 -20.52 26.31 10.88
C PHE A 7 -20.81 25.08 10.02
N MET A 8 -22.02 24.51 10.10
CA MET A 8 -22.42 23.36 9.28
C MET A 8 -22.39 23.68 7.78
N ALA A 9 -22.85 24.86 7.37
CA ALA A 9 -22.77 25.31 5.99
C ALA A 9 -21.31 25.40 5.51
N GLY A 10 -20.42 25.95 6.35
CA GLY A 10 -18.99 25.99 6.07
C GLY A 10 -18.36 24.60 5.97
N ALA A 11 -18.70 23.69 6.89
CA ALA A 11 -18.22 22.31 6.88
C ALA A 11 -18.68 21.54 5.64
N LEU A 12 -19.93 21.71 5.22
CA LEU A 12 -20.47 21.13 3.98
C LEU A 12 -19.73 21.65 2.74
N CYS A 13 -19.52 22.96 2.64
CA CYS A 13 -18.72 23.55 1.56
C CYS A 13 -17.29 23.01 1.56
N GLY A 14 -16.65 22.94 2.73
CA GLY A 14 -15.30 22.39 2.87
C GLY A 14 -15.22 20.92 2.47
N ALA A 15 -16.19 20.10 2.87
CA ALA A 15 -16.27 18.69 2.50
C ALA A 15 -16.48 18.50 0.99
N LEU A 16 -17.31 19.33 0.35
CA LEU A 16 -17.51 19.29 -1.10
C LEU A 16 -16.24 19.66 -1.86
N VAL A 17 -15.63 20.80 -1.53
CA VAL A 17 -14.41 21.26 -2.19
C VAL A 17 -13.25 20.29 -1.95
N GLY A 18 -13.07 19.84 -0.70
CA GLY A 18 -12.04 18.86 -0.34
C GLY A 18 -12.27 17.51 -1.01
N GLY A 19 -13.51 17.03 -1.07
CA GLY A 19 -13.88 15.78 -1.73
C GLY A 19 -13.63 15.82 -3.24
N VAL A 20 -14.04 16.90 -3.92
CA VAL A 20 -13.76 17.10 -5.36
C VAL A 20 -12.25 17.19 -5.59
N THR A 21 -11.52 17.91 -4.75
CA THR A 21 -10.05 18.01 -4.86
C THR A 21 -9.41 16.64 -4.69
N ALA A 22 -9.81 15.87 -3.68
CA ALA A 22 -9.31 14.51 -3.47
C ALA A 22 -9.60 13.61 -4.67
N LEU A 23 -10.80 13.66 -5.25
CA LEU A 23 -11.15 12.87 -6.42
C LEU A 23 -10.35 13.27 -7.68
N LEU A 24 -10.04 14.56 -7.85
CA LEU A 24 -9.29 15.05 -9.01
C LEU A 24 -7.77 14.88 -8.88
N LEU A 25 -7.23 14.98 -7.66
CA LEU A 25 -5.79 14.83 -7.40
C LEU A 25 -5.39 13.41 -7.01
N THR A 26 -6.33 12.54 -6.64
CA THR A 26 -6.03 11.13 -6.42
C THR A 26 -5.56 10.54 -7.76
N PRO A 27 -4.34 9.97 -7.81
CA PRO A 27 -3.66 9.64 -9.05
C PRO A 27 -4.31 8.50 -9.86
N SER A 28 -5.22 7.73 -9.26
CA SER A 28 -5.88 6.60 -9.92
C SER A 28 -7.21 6.27 -9.24
N SER A 29 -8.12 5.63 -9.97
CA SER A 29 -9.34 5.10 -9.36
C SER A 29 -8.94 4.13 -8.24
N GLY A 30 -9.70 4.11 -7.13
CA GLY A 30 -9.36 3.25 -5.99
C GLY A 30 -9.26 1.75 -6.33
N ASN A 31 -9.72 1.32 -7.51
CA ASN A 31 -9.57 -0.03 -8.02
C ASN A 31 -8.22 -0.24 -8.70
N GLU A 32 -7.79 0.67 -9.58
CA GLU A 32 -6.47 0.60 -10.23
C GLU A 32 -5.34 0.70 -9.21
N LEU A 33 -5.48 1.60 -8.21
CA LEU A 33 -4.49 1.70 -7.13
C LEU A 33 -4.39 0.41 -6.33
N ARG A 34 -5.54 -0.23 -6.04
CA ARG A 34 -5.56 -1.52 -5.33
C ARG A 34 -4.91 -2.61 -6.15
N GLU A 35 -5.22 -2.68 -7.44
CA GLU A 35 -4.64 -3.66 -8.34
C GLU A 35 -3.12 -3.49 -8.45
N GLU A 36 -2.62 -2.26 -8.63
CA GLU A 36 -1.19 -1.97 -8.66
C GLU A 36 -0.50 -2.35 -7.34
N VAL A 37 -1.12 -2.01 -6.20
CA VAL A 37 -0.59 -2.37 -4.88
C VAL A 37 -0.56 -3.89 -4.69
N THR A 38 -1.60 -4.61 -5.10
CA THR A 38 -1.64 -6.07 -5.01
C THR A 38 -0.55 -6.70 -5.85
N VAL A 39 -0.41 -6.29 -7.11
CA VAL A 39 0.63 -6.82 -8.02
C VAL A 39 2.03 -6.56 -7.46
N ARG A 40 2.29 -5.33 -6.97
CA ARG A 40 3.59 -4.98 -6.37
C ARG A 40 3.86 -5.75 -5.09
N TRP A 41 2.83 -5.98 -4.28
CA TRP A 41 2.95 -6.74 -3.03
C TRP A 41 3.25 -8.23 -3.29
N GLU A 42 2.55 -8.84 -4.26
CA GLU A 42 2.80 -10.23 -4.65
C GLU A 42 4.23 -10.40 -5.18
N ALA A 43 4.70 -9.49 -6.04
CA ALA A 43 6.07 -9.52 -6.54
C ALA A 43 7.11 -9.44 -5.41
N ALA A 44 6.91 -8.53 -4.44
CA ALA A 44 7.81 -8.40 -3.30
C ALA A 44 7.82 -9.65 -2.40
N MET A 45 6.66 -10.29 -2.21
CA MET A 45 6.54 -11.54 -1.44
C MET A 45 7.23 -12.71 -2.15
N GLN A 46 7.10 -12.79 -3.47
CA GLN A 46 7.75 -13.82 -4.27
C GLN A 46 9.29 -13.68 -4.20
N GLU A 47 9.80 -12.47 -4.39
CA GLU A 47 11.24 -12.18 -4.26
C GLU A 47 11.77 -12.52 -2.85
N ALA A 48 11.00 -12.22 -1.80
CA ALA A 48 11.37 -12.57 -0.44
C ALA A 48 11.42 -14.10 -0.21
N GLN A 49 10.50 -14.87 -0.81
CA GLN A 49 10.51 -16.33 -0.72
C GLN A 49 11.69 -16.94 -1.47
N GLU A 50 11.99 -16.43 -2.67
CA GLU A 50 13.15 -16.86 -3.45
C GLU A 50 14.46 -16.57 -2.72
N ALA A 51 14.60 -15.39 -2.14
CA ALA A 51 15.76 -15.04 -1.31
C ALA A 51 15.92 -15.99 -0.12
N ARG A 52 14.83 -16.30 0.60
CA ARG A 52 14.85 -17.25 1.72
C ARG A 52 15.25 -18.66 1.27
N ALA A 53 14.70 -19.13 0.16
CA ALA A 53 15.03 -20.45 -0.39
C ALA A 53 16.51 -20.53 -0.75
N LYS A 54 17.04 -19.48 -1.38
CA LYS A 54 18.46 -19.39 -1.75
C LYS A 54 19.39 -19.35 -0.53
N THR A 55 19.02 -18.61 0.52
CA THR A 55 19.80 -18.61 1.76
C THR A 55 19.80 -19.99 2.42
N ARG A 56 18.65 -20.68 2.43
CA ARG A 56 18.56 -22.03 3.00
C ARG A 56 19.47 -23.02 2.29
N THR A 57 19.46 -23.04 0.96
CA THR A 57 20.31 -23.96 0.19
C THR A 57 21.80 -23.67 0.39
N GLN A 58 22.18 -22.40 0.52
CA GLN A 58 23.55 -22.01 0.83
C GLN A 58 23.99 -22.49 2.22
N LEU A 59 23.16 -22.32 3.24
CA LEU A 59 23.46 -22.78 4.61
C LEU A 59 23.53 -24.32 4.69
N GLU A 60 22.66 -25.02 3.97
CA GLU A 60 22.70 -26.50 3.90
C GLU A 60 24.02 -26.98 3.26
N ALA A 61 24.47 -26.36 2.17
CA ALA A 61 25.74 -26.66 1.54
C ALA A 61 26.96 -26.35 2.43
N GLU A 62 26.93 -25.23 3.15
CA GLU A 62 27.99 -24.85 4.10
C GLU A 62 28.06 -25.85 5.26
N PHE A 63 26.91 -26.25 5.82
CA PHE A 63 26.85 -27.25 6.89
C PHE A 63 27.38 -28.61 6.45
N GLU A 64 27.07 -29.06 5.23
CA GLU A 64 27.64 -30.29 4.68
C GLU A 64 29.17 -30.19 4.52
N SER A 65 29.68 -29.04 4.08
CA SER A 65 31.12 -28.81 3.94
C SER A 65 31.88 -28.82 5.27
N MET A 66 31.22 -28.44 6.38
CA MET A 66 31.81 -28.46 7.72
C MET A 66 31.75 -29.83 8.41
N LYS A 67 30.90 -30.74 7.91
CA LYS A 67 30.65 -32.05 8.51
C LYS A 67 31.56 -33.16 7.93
N GLY A 68 32.26 -32.89 6.82
CA GLY A 68 33.30 -33.74 6.24
C GLY A 68 34.69 -33.39 6.74
#